data_AF-A0A7J6RK45-F1
#
_entry.id   AF-A0A7J6RK45-F1
#
_cell.length_a   1.000
_cell.length_b   1.000
_cell.length_c   1.000
_cell.angle_alpha   90.00
_cell.angle_beta   90.00
_cell.angle_gamma   90.00
#
_symmetry.space_group_name_H-M   'P 1'
#
loop_
_entity.id
_entity.type
_entity.pdbx_description
1 polymer ?
#
loop_
_entity_poly.entity_id
_entity_poly.type
_entity_poly.pdbx_seq_one_letter_code
_entity_poly.pdbx_strand_id
1 'polypeptide(L)'
;LAKSIAYRPGQAAVYHPMLERKLILKPFQVHPPELPADFVAEAWEKSLRGAVRASYGCDGGVEKMQGSKSLEERYRIVDTICRNGRELELFDLLQRELHSHIFSIVKSISECEVDDSDIHEALEYLKHVQDAWKRHRRDL
;
A
#
# COMPACT_ATOMS: atom_id res chain seq x y z
N LEU A 1 -20.02 24.50 43.71
CA LEU A 1 -19.01 25.59 43.74
C LEU A 1 -17.62 24.98 43.66
N ALA A 2 -17.10 24.78 42.44
CA ALA A 2 -15.74 24.28 42.22
C ALA A 2 -14.74 25.40 42.52
N LYS A 3 -13.86 25.20 43.51
CA LYS A 3 -12.78 26.15 43.80
C LYS A 3 -11.65 25.92 42.81
N SER A 4 -11.47 26.86 41.88
CA SER A 4 -10.30 26.95 41.01
C SER A 4 -9.05 27.16 41.87
N ILE A 5 -8.08 26.25 41.76
CA ILE A 5 -6.78 26.39 42.40
C ILE A 5 -5.92 27.23 41.45
N ALA A 6 -5.85 28.53 41.72
CA ALA A 6 -4.95 29.44 41.00
C ALA A 6 -3.51 29.19 41.42
N TYR A 7 -2.65 28.86 40.46
CA TYR A 7 -1.21 28.69 40.67
C TYR A 7 -0.54 30.05 40.90
N ARG A 8 0.23 30.18 42.00
CA ARG A 8 1.12 31.33 42.24
C ARG A 8 2.58 30.90 42.07
N PRO A 9 3.41 31.60 41.28
CA PRO A 9 4.81 31.23 41.10
C PRO A 9 5.59 31.51 42.39
N GLY A 10 6.33 30.53 42.90
CA GLY A 10 7.24 30.69 44.05
C GLY A 10 6.95 29.82 45.28
N GLN A 11 5.87 29.02 45.28
CA GLN A 11 5.71 27.95 46.26
C GLN A 11 6.37 26.67 45.72
N ALA A 12 7.22 26.04 46.54
CA ALA A 12 7.85 24.76 46.25
C ALA A 12 6.80 23.81 45.67
N ALA A 13 7.11 23.20 44.51
CA ALA A 13 6.27 22.20 43.90
C ALA A 13 6.00 21.10 44.93
N VAL A 14 4.83 21.16 45.57
CA VAL A 14 4.36 20.10 46.45
C VAL A 14 4.21 18.90 45.54
N TYR A 15 5.15 17.97 45.62
CA TYR A 15 5.14 16.71 44.90
C TYR A 15 3.86 16.00 45.32
N HIS A 16 2.79 16.15 44.53
CA HIS A 16 1.55 15.43 44.79
C HIS A 16 1.78 14.01 44.29
N PRO A 17 1.84 12.99 45.18
CA PRO A 17 2.05 11.60 44.77
C PRO A 17 0.87 11.04 43.94
N MET A 18 -0.15 11.87 43.68
CA MET A 18 -1.28 11.57 42.82
C MET A 18 -1.00 11.84 41.33
N LEU A 19 0.05 12.59 40.98
CA LEU A 19 0.41 12.87 39.59
C LEU A 19 1.26 11.75 38.94
N GLU A 20 1.82 10.84 39.73
CA GLU A 20 2.57 9.65 39.25
C GLU A 20 1.71 8.38 39.19
N ARG A 21 0.41 8.48 39.49
CA ARG A 21 -0.46 7.30 39.44
C ARG A 21 -0.84 7.02 37.99
N LYS A 22 -0.35 5.89 37.47
CA LYS A 22 -0.80 5.32 36.18
C LYS A 22 -2.32 5.34 36.15
N LEU A 23 -2.90 6.01 35.15
CA LEU A 23 -4.33 5.97 34.88
C LEU A 23 -4.70 4.54 34.49
N ILE A 24 -5.31 3.80 35.42
CA ILE A 24 -5.90 2.50 35.14
C ILE A 24 -7.30 2.77 34.62
N LEU A 25 -7.50 2.61 33.32
CA LEU A 25 -8.84 2.52 32.75
C LEU A 25 -9.51 1.31 33.42
N LYS A 26 -10.62 1.54 34.15
CA LYS A 26 -11.54 0.47 34.58
C LYS A 26 -11.81 -0.44 33.37
N PRO A 27 -12.01 -1.76 33.55
CA PRO A 27 -12.03 -2.73 32.45
C PRO A 27 -12.96 -2.25 31.35
N PHE A 28 -12.35 -1.61 30.36
CA PHE A 28 -12.98 -1.17 29.16
C PHE A 28 -12.94 -2.45 28.34
N GLN A 29 -14.09 -3.07 28.11
CA GLN A 29 -14.21 -4.18 27.16
C GLN A 29 -13.97 -3.63 25.74
N VAL A 30 -12.79 -3.04 25.50
CA VAL A 30 -12.29 -2.79 24.16
C VAL A 30 -11.57 -4.08 23.82
N HIS A 31 -12.31 -5.06 23.32
CA HIS A 31 -11.72 -5.78 22.21
C HIS A 31 -11.56 -4.70 21.14
N PRO A 32 -10.33 -4.32 20.75
CA PRO A 32 -10.16 -3.50 19.56
C PRO A 32 -10.97 -4.21 18.48
N PRO A 33 -11.87 -3.52 17.76
CA PRO A 33 -12.63 -4.18 16.72
C PRO A 33 -11.62 -4.77 15.75
N GLU A 34 -11.55 -6.10 15.71
CA GLU A 34 -10.72 -6.80 14.76
C GLU A 34 -11.21 -6.43 13.37
N LEU A 35 -10.28 -6.19 12.45
CA LEU A 35 -10.66 -6.03 11.06
C LEU A 35 -11.40 -7.29 10.60
N PRO A 36 -12.48 -7.13 9.80
CA PRO A 36 -13.13 -8.27 9.17
C PRO A 36 -12.12 -9.18 8.47
N ALA A 37 -12.31 -10.50 8.56
CA ALA A 37 -11.39 -11.48 8.00
C ALA A 37 -11.18 -11.29 6.49
N ASP A 38 -12.17 -10.78 5.78
CA ASP A 38 -12.18 -10.50 4.34
C ASP A 38 -11.69 -9.09 3.96
N PHE A 39 -11.43 -8.22 4.94
CA PHE A 39 -11.09 -6.81 4.69
C PHE A 39 -9.92 -6.62 3.71
N VAL A 40 -8.83 -7.39 3.86
CA VAL A 40 -7.65 -7.24 3.00
C VAL A 40 -7.97 -7.65 1.57
N ALA A 41 -8.62 -8.80 1.38
CA ALA A 41 -9.04 -9.27 0.07
C ALA A 41 -10.02 -8.29 -0.61
N GLU A 42 -10.97 -7.75 0.15
CA GLU A 42 -11.93 -6.77 -0.37
C GLU A 42 -11.27 -5.44 -0.73
N ALA A 43 -10.42 -4.91 0.16
CA ALA A 43 -9.67 -3.68 -0.07
C ALA A 43 -8.71 -3.80 -1.26
N TRP A 44 -8.12 -4.99 -1.44
CA TRP A 44 -7.30 -5.34 -2.58
C TRP A 44 -8.11 -5.26 -3.88
N GLU A 45 -9.18 -6.04 -4.01
CA GLU A 45 -9.97 -6.10 -5.24
C GLU A 45 -10.67 -4.78 -5.58
N LYS A 46 -11.26 -4.10 -4.59
CA LYS A 46 -12.04 -2.88 -4.83
C LYS A 46 -11.19 -1.64 -5.02
N SER A 47 -9.95 -1.64 -4.53
CA SER A 47 -9.12 -0.44 -4.55
C SER A 47 -7.71 -0.72 -5.04
N LEU A 48 -6.91 -1.47 -4.28
CA LEU A 48 -5.46 -1.48 -4.48
C LEU A 48 -5.02 -2.13 -5.80
N ARG A 49 -5.66 -3.24 -6.19
CA ARG A 49 -5.32 -3.99 -7.40
C ARG A 49 -5.38 -3.13 -8.67
N GLY A 50 -6.43 -2.32 -8.80
CA GLY A 50 -6.58 -1.40 -9.92
C GLY A 50 -5.52 -0.28 -9.94
N ALA A 51 -5.08 0.20 -8.77
CA ALA A 51 -3.95 1.15 -8.71
C ALA A 51 -2.65 0.53 -9.19
N VAL A 52 -2.37 -0.68 -8.70
CA VAL A 52 -1.17 -1.42 -9.06
C VAL A 52 -1.15 -1.70 -10.57
N ARG A 53 -2.29 -2.09 -11.15
CA ARG A 53 -2.40 -2.28 -12.61
C ARG A 53 -2.20 -1.02 -13.43
N ALA A 54 -2.71 0.10 -12.94
CA ALA A 54 -2.52 1.37 -13.61
C ALA A 54 -1.07 1.88 -13.51
N SER A 55 -0.33 1.54 -12.45
CA SER A 55 1.05 1.99 -12.29
C SER A 55 2.00 1.39 -13.33
N TYR A 56 1.78 0.14 -13.75
CA TYR A 56 2.55 -0.50 -14.83
C TYR A 56 1.82 -0.51 -16.20
N GLY A 57 0.87 0.41 -16.39
CA GLY A 57 0.28 0.70 -17.71
C GLY A 57 -0.62 -0.38 -18.29
N CYS A 58 -1.15 -1.30 -17.48
CA CYS A 58 -2.02 -2.38 -17.95
C CYS A 58 -3.49 -1.94 -18.17
N ASP A 59 -3.87 -0.76 -17.66
CA ASP A 59 -5.17 -0.15 -17.92
C ASP A 59 -4.98 1.20 -18.62
N GLY A 60 -5.58 1.32 -19.81
CA GLY A 60 -5.56 2.54 -20.59
C GLY A 60 -6.08 3.73 -19.79
N GLY A 61 -5.19 4.67 -19.51
CA GLY A 61 -5.49 6.01 -19.07
C GLY A 61 -5.96 6.13 -17.62
N VAL A 62 -5.32 7.07 -16.93
CA VAL A 62 -5.78 7.74 -15.71
C VAL A 62 -7.27 8.15 -15.76
N GLU A 63 -7.87 8.21 -16.96
CA GLU A 63 -9.29 8.50 -17.21
C GLU A 63 -10.26 7.38 -16.78
N LYS A 64 -9.88 6.09 -16.78
CA LYS A 64 -10.75 5.01 -16.23
C LYS A 64 -10.76 4.94 -14.70
N MET A 65 -9.93 5.74 -14.03
CA MET A 65 -9.92 5.90 -12.57
C MET A 65 -10.87 6.99 -12.07
N GLN A 66 -11.66 7.64 -12.94
CA GLN A 66 -12.74 8.56 -12.55
C GLN A 66 -13.83 7.80 -11.77
N GLY A 67 -13.63 7.65 -10.46
CA GLY A 67 -14.50 6.89 -9.56
C GLY A 67 -13.72 5.99 -8.59
N SER A 68 -12.42 5.81 -8.81
CA SER A 68 -11.55 5.05 -7.91
C SER A 68 -10.97 5.95 -6.82
N LYS A 69 -10.85 5.43 -5.60
CA LYS A 69 -10.33 6.14 -4.41
C LYS A 69 -9.04 6.91 -4.70
N SER A 70 -8.91 8.08 -4.07
CA SER A 70 -7.71 8.93 -4.13
C SER A 70 -6.46 8.20 -3.61
N LEU A 71 -5.26 8.71 -3.96
CA LEU A 71 -4.00 8.17 -3.44
C LEU A 71 -3.95 8.19 -1.90
N GLU A 72 -4.43 9.27 -1.28
CA GLU A 72 -4.50 9.42 0.17
C GLU A 72 -5.38 8.34 0.81
N GLU A 73 -6.54 8.04 0.23
CA GLU A 73 -7.40 6.97 0.72
C GLU A 73 -6.73 5.60 0.58
N ARG A 74 -5.98 5.37 -0.49
CA ARG A 74 -5.21 4.13 -0.68
C ARG A 74 -4.11 3.99 0.37
N TYR A 75 -3.39 5.07 0.68
CA TYR A 75 -2.40 5.07 1.77
C TYR A 75 -3.03 4.77 3.12
N ARG A 76 -4.21 5.33 3.42
CA ARG A 76 -4.94 5.03 4.66
C ARG A 76 -5.38 3.58 4.76
N ILE A 77 -5.80 2.97 3.64
CA ILE A 77 -6.14 1.54 3.60
C ILE A 77 -4.90 0.71 3.93
N VAL A 78 -3.77 0.98 3.28
CA VAL A 78 -2.50 0.26 3.55
C VAL A 78 -2.05 0.46 5.00
N ASP A 79 -2.07 1.68 5.52
CA ASP A 79 -1.75 1.98 6.91
C ASP A 79 -2.68 1.22 7.87
N THR A 80 -3.98 1.12 7.56
CA THR A 80 -4.92 0.33 8.34
C THR A 80 -4.57 -1.16 8.32
N ILE A 81 -4.21 -1.73 7.16
CA ILE A 81 -3.81 -3.14 7.05
C ILE A 81 -2.55 -3.41 7.88
N CYS A 82 -1.52 -2.56 7.75
CA CYS A 82 -0.25 -2.73 8.45
C CYS A 82 -0.40 -2.55 9.97
N ARG A 83 -1.22 -1.61 10.44
CA ARG A 83 -1.48 -1.42 11.89
C ARG A 83 -2.17 -2.60 12.55
N ASN A 84 -2.83 -3.46 11.76
CA ASN A 84 -3.55 -4.63 12.23
C ASN A 84 -2.77 -5.94 11.99
N GLY A 85 -1.49 -5.88 11.63
CA GLY A 85 -0.64 -7.07 11.52
C GLY A 85 -0.93 -7.96 10.31
N ARG A 86 -1.57 -7.41 9.26
CA ARG A 86 -1.93 -8.14 8.02
C ARG A 86 -1.05 -7.75 6.82
N GLU A 87 0.13 -7.21 7.08
CA GLU A 87 1.08 -6.80 6.05
C GLU A 87 1.57 -7.94 5.17
N LEU A 88 1.73 -9.16 5.73
CA LEU A 88 2.17 -10.32 4.96
C LEU A 88 1.13 -10.74 3.91
N GLU A 89 -0.16 -10.70 4.27
CA GLU A 89 -1.24 -11.03 3.34
C GLU A 89 -1.31 -10.01 2.19
N LEU A 90 -1.15 -8.73 2.49
CA LEU A 90 -1.06 -7.69 1.48
C LEU A 90 0.19 -7.85 0.60
N PHE A 91 1.32 -8.19 1.20
CA PHE A 91 2.57 -8.45 0.48
C PHE A 91 2.42 -9.62 -0.50
N ASP A 92 1.81 -10.73 -0.08
CA ASP A 92 1.58 -11.91 -0.93
C ASP A 92 0.69 -11.57 -2.14
N LEU A 93 -0.35 -10.74 -1.93
CA LEU A 93 -1.22 -10.26 -3.01
C LEU A 93 -0.46 -9.36 -4.00
N LEU A 94 0.34 -8.42 -3.50
CA LEU A 94 1.19 -7.55 -4.32
C LEU A 94 2.20 -8.36 -5.13
N GLN A 95 2.89 -9.29 -4.48
CA GLN A 95 3.90 -10.13 -5.12
C GLN A 95 3.27 -11.00 -6.22
N ARG A 96 2.11 -11.60 -5.96
CA ARG A 96 1.39 -12.41 -6.95
C ARG A 96 1.00 -11.60 -8.18
N GLU A 97 0.49 -10.39 -8.00
CA GLU A 97 0.09 -9.53 -9.13
C GLU A 97 1.32 -9.08 -9.93
N LEU A 98 2.43 -8.71 -9.27
CA LEU A 98 3.68 -8.38 -9.95
C LEU A 98 4.28 -9.56 -10.70
N HIS A 99 4.33 -10.75 -10.10
CA HIS A 99 4.79 -11.97 -10.77
C HIS A 99 3.94 -12.27 -12.01
N SER A 100 2.60 -12.15 -11.90
CA SER A 100 1.70 -12.34 -13.04
C SER A 100 1.97 -11.34 -14.16
N HIS A 101 2.23 -10.07 -13.82
CA HIS A 101 2.51 -9.03 -14.79
C HIS A 101 3.86 -9.26 -15.50
N ILE A 102 4.93 -9.53 -14.74
CA ILE A 102 6.26 -9.84 -15.29
C ILE A 102 6.18 -11.06 -16.21
N PHE A 103 5.48 -12.11 -15.77
CA PHE A 103 5.29 -13.31 -16.59
C PHE A 103 4.60 -12.98 -17.92
N SER A 104 3.57 -12.12 -17.90
CA SER A 104 2.89 -11.67 -19.12
C SER A 104 3.82 -10.92 -20.07
N ILE A 105 4.70 -10.06 -19.56
CA ILE A 105 5.68 -9.33 -20.36
C ILE A 105 6.68 -10.31 -20.98
N VAL A 106 7.27 -11.20 -20.18
CA VAL A 106 8.24 -12.19 -20.64
C VAL A 106 7.63 -13.09 -21.71
N LYS A 107 6.38 -13.53 -21.50
CA LYS A 107 5.64 -14.33 -22.47
C LYS A 107 5.47 -13.57 -23.79
N SER A 108 4.99 -12.32 -23.74
CA SER A 108 4.82 -11.48 -24.92
C SER A 108 6.12 -11.26 -25.70
N ILE A 109 7.26 -11.18 -25.01
CA ILE A 109 8.58 -11.07 -25.65
C ILE A 109 8.97 -12.42 -26.27
N SER A 110 8.81 -13.53 -25.54
CA SER A 110 9.22 -14.86 -26.00
C SER A 110 8.41 -15.40 -27.19
N GLU A 111 7.21 -14.89 -27.41
CA GLU A 111 6.35 -15.25 -28.54
C GLU A 111 6.68 -14.46 -29.82
N CYS A 112 7.60 -13.47 -29.75
CA CYS A 112 8.16 -12.86 -30.94
C CYS A 112 9.12 -13.84 -31.63
N GLU A 113 8.67 -14.45 -32.72
CA GLU A 113 9.56 -15.18 -33.63
C GLU A 113 10.53 -14.18 -34.26
N VAL A 114 11.83 -14.44 -34.15
CA VAL A 114 12.89 -13.66 -34.79
C VAL A 114 13.54 -14.58 -35.80
N ASP A 115 13.57 -14.19 -37.07
CA ASP A 115 14.37 -14.89 -38.07
C ASP A 115 15.84 -14.47 -37.90
N ASP A 116 16.69 -15.40 -37.49
CA ASP A 116 18.14 -15.18 -37.27
C ASP A 116 18.88 -14.68 -38.53
N SER A 117 18.24 -14.72 -39.70
CA SER A 117 18.80 -14.21 -40.95
C SER A 117 18.61 -12.71 -41.18
N ASP A 118 17.73 -12.02 -40.41
CA ASP A 118 17.51 -10.57 -40.51
C ASP A 118 18.02 -9.82 -39.26
N ILE A 119 19.18 -9.17 -39.41
CA ILE A 119 19.80 -8.32 -38.38
C ILE A 119 18.86 -7.20 -37.91
N HIS A 120 17.96 -6.71 -38.78
CA HIS A 120 17.03 -5.65 -38.42
C HIS A 120 15.97 -6.13 -37.43
N GLU A 121 15.43 -7.33 -37.64
CA GLU A 121 14.45 -7.95 -36.75
C GLU A 121 15.05 -8.26 -35.37
N ALA A 122 16.28 -8.77 -35.34
CA ALA A 122 17.02 -8.99 -34.11
C ALA A 122 17.27 -7.67 -33.32
N LEU A 123 17.55 -6.56 -34.00
CA LEU A 123 17.72 -5.25 -33.37
C LEU A 123 16.41 -4.70 -32.80
N GLU A 124 15.28 -4.84 -33.51
CA GLU A 124 13.96 -4.43 -33.00
C GLU A 124 13.51 -5.31 -31.82
N TYR A 125 13.83 -6.61 -31.83
CA TYR A 125 13.62 -7.49 -30.68
C TYR A 125 14.40 -7.01 -29.44
N LEU A 126 15.70 -6.74 -29.59
CA LEU A 126 16.54 -6.23 -28.49
C LEU A 126 16.04 -4.88 -27.95
N LYS A 127 15.57 -4.00 -28.84
CA LYS A 127 14.95 -2.73 -28.46
C LYS A 127 13.64 -2.94 -27.69
N HIS A 128 12.82 -3.91 -28.08
CA HIS A 128 11.61 -4.28 -27.36
C HIS A 128 11.91 -4.74 -25.93
N VAL A 129 12.94 -5.60 -25.76
CA VAL A 129 13.42 -6.03 -24.44
C VAL A 129 13.92 -4.84 -23.63
N GLN A 130 14.71 -3.95 -24.24
CA GLN A 130 15.23 -2.77 -23.57
C GLN A 130 14.12 -1.82 -23.11
N ASP A 131 13.09 -1.63 -23.93
CA ASP A 131 11.96 -0.76 -23.61
C ASP A 131 11.06 -1.35 -22.53
N ALA A 132 10.87 -2.68 -22.53
CA ALA A 132 10.19 -3.39 -21.45
C ALA A 132 10.95 -3.24 -20.12
N TRP A 133 12.28 -3.39 -20.14
CA TRP A 133 13.13 -3.18 -18.96
C TRP A 133 13.08 -1.73 -18.45
N LYS A 134 13.17 -0.74 -19.35
CA LYS A 134 13.08 0.68 -18.99
C LYS A 134 11.71 1.06 -18.41
N ARG A 135 10.63 0.46 -18.91
CA ARG A 135 9.27 0.64 -18.35
C ARG A 135 9.18 0.03 -16.96
N HIS A 136 9.56 -1.24 -16.81
CA HIS A 136 9.56 -1.92 -15.52
C HIS A 136 10.33 -1.16 -14.43
N ARG A 137 11.52 -0.63 -14.76
CA ARG A 137 12.33 0.18 -13.82
C ARG A 137 11.68 1.51 -13.42
N ARG A 138 10.83 2.09 -14.27
CA ARG A 138 10.15 3.36 -13.98
C ARG A 138 8.93 3.16 -13.09
N ASP A 139 8.28 2.01 -13.26
CA ASP A 139 7.01 1.69 -12.62
C ASP A 139 7.21 1.01 -11.23
N LEU A 140 8.45 0.61 -10.90
CA LEU A 140 8.92 0.14 -9.59
C LEU A 140 9.76 1.20 -8.87
#